data_AF-A0A6B3I868-F1
#
_entry.id   AF-A0A6B3I868-F1
#
_cell.length_a   1.000
_cell.length_b   1.000
_cell.length_c   1.000
_cell.angle_alpha   90.00
_cell.angle_beta   90.00
_cell.angle_gamma   90.00
#
_symmetry.space_group_name_H-M   'P 1'
#
loop_
_entity.id
_entity.type
_entity.pdbx_description
1 polymer ?
#
loop_
_entity_poly.entity_id
_entity_poly.type
_entity_poly.pdbx_seq_one_letter_code
_entity_poly.pdbx_strand_id
1 'polypeptide(L)'
;KIAQANEQAARRGSLGLVSEQCIYNLAERRAEMEVIPAAQEYGLGVIPWSPLHGGLLGGVIRKTTEGGRRASGRAADALADAATRAQLQSYEDLLEKHGL
;
A
#
# COMPACT_ATOMS: atom_id res chain seq x y z
N LYS A 1 11.06 5.93 -14.10
CA LYS A 1 11.52 4.83 -14.99
C LYS A 1 10.45 4.38 -15.99
N ILE A 2 9.15 4.42 -15.64
CA ILE A 2 8.03 4.14 -16.55
C ILE A 2 8.13 4.92 -17.86
N ALA A 3 8.21 6.26 -17.78
CA ALA A 3 8.33 7.13 -18.95
C ALA A 3 9.51 6.74 -19.85
N GLN A 4 10.71 6.64 -19.27
CA GLN A 4 11.90 6.26 -20.03
C GLN A 4 11.76 4.89 -20.72
N ALA A 5 11.17 3.89 -20.06
CA ALA A 5 10.99 2.56 -20.66
C ALA A 5 10.03 2.60 -21.85
N ASN A 6 8.88 3.28 -21.71
CA ASN A 6 7.89 3.40 -22.77
C ASN A 6 8.38 4.24 -23.94
N GLU A 7 9.08 5.34 -23.68
CA GLU A 7 9.68 6.17 -24.72
C GLU A 7 10.75 5.41 -25.52
N GLN A 8 11.54 4.56 -24.86
CA GLN A 8 12.53 3.72 -25.55
C GLN A 8 11.86 2.62 -26.38
N ALA A 9 10.79 2.01 -25.88
CA ALA A 9 10.02 1.02 -26.64
C ALA A 9 9.38 1.64 -27.89
N ALA A 10 8.76 2.82 -27.74
CA ALA A 10 8.16 3.57 -28.85
C ALA A 10 9.20 3.89 -29.95
N ARG A 11 10.40 4.37 -29.56
CA ARG A 11 11.49 4.67 -30.51
C ARG A 11 11.99 3.44 -31.27
N ARG A 12 11.89 2.26 -30.68
CA ARG A 12 12.30 0.98 -31.29
C ARG A 12 11.17 0.30 -32.07
N GLY A 13 9.95 0.87 -32.06
CA GLY A 13 8.77 0.23 -32.63
C GLY A 13 8.38 -1.07 -31.92
N SER A 14 8.73 -1.21 -30.63
CA SER A 14 8.42 -2.39 -29.81
C SER A 14 7.34 -2.10 -28.79
N LEU A 15 6.82 -3.16 -28.16
CA LEU A 15 5.87 -3.03 -27.05
C LEU A 15 6.56 -2.41 -25.81
N GLY A 16 5.84 -1.49 -25.17
CA GLY A 16 6.23 -0.90 -23.88
C GLY A 16 5.73 -1.71 -22.68
N LEU A 17 5.84 -1.09 -21.50
CA LEU A 17 5.25 -1.62 -20.28
C LEU A 17 3.72 -1.56 -20.38
N VAL A 18 3.06 -2.60 -19.87
CA VAL A 18 1.58 -2.67 -19.81
C VAL A 18 1.05 -2.61 -18.38
N SER A 19 1.92 -2.82 -17.39
CA SER A 19 1.56 -2.72 -15.99
C SER A 19 2.75 -2.34 -15.10
N GLU A 20 2.44 -1.84 -13.91
CA GLU A 20 3.39 -1.51 -12.85
C GLU A 20 2.94 -2.13 -11.52
N GLN A 21 3.89 -2.72 -10.79
CA GLN A 21 3.66 -3.25 -9.44
C GLN A 21 4.36 -2.38 -8.40
N CYS A 22 3.59 -1.66 -7.59
CA CYS A 22 4.12 -0.78 -6.54
C CYS A 22 3.46 -1.02 -5.18
N ILE A 23 4.12 -0.62 -4.09
CA ILE A 23 3.44 -0.57 -2.79
C ILE A 23 2.40 0.52 -2.89
N TYR A 24 1.15 0.17 -2.58
CA TYR A 24 0.10 1.16 -2.42
C TYR A 24 -0.95 0.64 -1.44
N ASN A 25 -1.11 1.36 -0.33
CA ASN A 25 -2.08 1.09 0.71
C ASN A 25 -2.28 2.35 1.57
N LEU A 26 -3.21 2.31 2.53
CA LEU A 26 -3.55 3.47 3.34
C LEU A 26 -2.33 4.08 4.09
N ALA A 27 -1.35 3.26 4.44
CA ALA A 27 -0.14 3.69 5.16
C ALA A 27 1.03 4.08 4.22
N GLU A 28 0.97 3.72 2.93
CA GLU A 28 2.03 3.99 1.96
C GLU A 28 1.43 4.46 0.63
N ARG A 29 1.54 5.77 0.40
CA ARG A 29 0.89 6.47 -0.72
C ARG A 29 1.88 7.20 -1.63
N ARG A 30 3.21 7.01 -1.49
CA ARG A 30 4.20 7.68 -2.34
C ARG A 30 4.02 7.39 -3.83
N ALA A 31 3.36 6.28 -4.18
CA ALA A 31 3.00 5.98 -5.57
C ALA A 31 2.16 7.10 -6.22
N GLU A 32 1.39 7.88 -5.45
CA GLU A 32 0.60 9.01 -5.98
C GLU A 32 1.43 10.16 -6.51
N MET A 33 2.68 10.30 -6.05
CA MET A 33 3.53 11.40 -6.48
C MET A 33 3.93 11.27 -7.96
N GLU A 34 4.33 10.07 -8.37
CA GLU A 34 5.00 9.86 -9.68
C GLU A 34 4.54 8.60 -10.40
N VAL A 35 4.28 7.51 -9.66
CA VAL A 35 4.00 6.21 -10.26
C VAL A 35 2.60 6.17 -10.86
N ILE A 36 1.59 6.56 -10.09
CA ILE A 36 0.19 6.58 -10.52
C ILE A 36 -0.01 7.58 -11.67
N PRO A 37 0.50 8.83 -11.60
CA PRO A 37 0.42 9.76 -12.73
C PRO A 37 1.09 9.22 -13.99
N ALA A 38 2.29 8.65 -13.89
CA ALA A 38 2.98 8.07 -15.04
C ALA A 38 2.23 6.84 -15.59
N ALA A 39 1.64 6.01 -14.74
CA ALA A 39 0.86 4.87 -15.18
C ALA A 39 -0.41 5.32 -15.94
N GLN A 40 -1.08 6.38 -15.47
CA GLN A 40 -2.22 6.97 -16.15
C GLN A 40 -1.83 7.55 -17.52
N GLU A 41 -0.76 8.35 -17.58
CA GLU A 41 -0.29 9.00 -18.81
C GLU A 41 0.05 7.98 -19.92
N TYR A 42 0.71 6.88 -19.56
CA TYR A 42 1.14 5.85 -20.52
C TYR A 42 0.15 4.69 -20.66
N GLY A 43 -1.00 4.74 -19.99
CA GLY A 43 -2.04 3.70 -20.07
C GLY A 43 -1.65 2.35 -19.45
N LEU A 44 -0.82 2.34 -18.41
CA LEU A 44 -0.41 1.14 -17.67
C LEU A 44 -1.47 0.76 -16.62
N GLY A 45 -1.70 -0.54 -16.48
CA GLY A 45 -2.40 -1.08 -15.30
C GLY A 45 -1.55 -0.98 -14.04
N VAL A 46 -2.13 -0.60 -12.91
CA VAL A 46 -1.43 -0.60 -11.61
C VAL A 46 -1.87 -1.80 -10.79
N ILE A 47 -0.91 -2.55 -10.27
CA ILE A 47 -1.13 -3.75 -9.44
C ILE A 47 -0.48 -3.49 -8.06
N PRO A 48 -1.26 -2.97 -7.09
CA PRO A 48 -0.75 -2.73 -5.74
C PRO A 48 -0.30 -4.01 -5.05
N TRP A 49 0.85 -3.97 -4.39
CA TRP A 49 1.26 -5.02 -3.47
C TRP A 49 1.23 -4.55 -2.01
N SER A 50 1.10 -5.53 -1.09
CA SER A 50 0.91 -5.30 0.35
C SER A 50 -0.29 -4.39 0.68
N PRO A 51 -1.52 -4.76 0.28
CA PRO A 51 -2.71 -3.94 0.54
C PRO A 51 -2.98 -3.74 2.04
N LEU A 52 -2.58 -4.71 2.87
CA LEU A 52 -2.74 -4.64 4.33
C LEU A 52 -1.49 -4.14 5.06
N HIS A 53 -0.50 -3.59 4.35
CA HIS A 53 0.78 -3.14 4.93
C HIS A 53 1.42 -4.21 5.84
N GLY A 54 1.58 -5.43 5.32
CA GLY A 54 2.05 -6.54 6.15
C GLY A 54 1.12 -6.83 7.34
N GLY A 55 -0.20 -6.73 7.15
CA GLY A 55 -1.25 -7.03 8.14
C GLY A 55 -1.52 -5.95 9.17
N LEU A 56 -0.81 -4.82 9.13
CA LEU A 56 -1.04 -3.68 10.01
C LEU A 56 -2.45 -3.09 9.85
N LEU A 57 -2.92 -3.01 8.60
CA LEU A 57 -4.26 -2.49 8.28
C LEU A 57 -5.36 -3.57 8.39
N GLY A 58 -5.06 -4.69 9.05
CA GLY A 58 -5.93 -5.86 9.12
C GLY A 58 -6.55 -6.11 10.50
N GLY A 59 -6.80 -5.07 11.30
CA GLY A 59 -7.32 -5.21 12.67
C GLY A 59 -6.24 -5.65 13.66
N VAL A 60 -5.04 -5.08 13.55
CA VAL A 60 -3.86 -5.52 14.30
C VAL A 60 -4.00 -5.28 15.80
N ILE A 61 -4.70 -4.22 16.22
CA ILE A 61 -4.89 -3.90 17.63
C ILE A 61 -5.81 -4.94 18.26
N ARG A 62 -7.01 -5.14 17.68
CA ARG A 62 -7.95 -6.17 18.13
C ARG A 62 -7.31 -7.56 18.19
N LYS A 63 -6.61 -7.96 17.12
CA LYS A 63 -5.95 -9.27 17.04
C LYS A 63 -4.80 -9.46 18.03
N THR A 64 -4.14 -8.38 18.45
CA THR A 64 -3.10 -8.46 19.48
C THR A 64 -3.73 -8.69 20.85
N THR A 65 -4.85 -8.04 21.16
CA THR A 65 -5.62 -8.26 22.39
C THR A 65 -6.19 -9.69 22.46
N GLU A 66 -6.64 -10.25 21.34
CA GLU A 66 -7.18 -11.61 21.24
C GLU A 66 -6.09 -12.72 21.23
N GLY A 67 -4.80 -12.39 21.37
CA GLY A 67 -3.71 -13.38 21.39
C GLY A 67 -3.32 -13.94 20.01
N GLY A 68 -3.63 -13.22 18.93
CA GLY A 68 -3.35 -13.64 17.57
C GLY A 68 -1.86 -13.67 17.19
N ARG A 69 -1.55 -14.37 16.09
CA ARG A 69 -0.20 -14.55 15.50
C ARG A 69 0.58 -13.26 15.13
N ARG A 70 0.01 -12.08 15.38
CA ARG A 70 0.59 -10.76 15.02
C ARG A 70 1.13 -9.96 16.20
N ALA A 71 1.20 -10.55 17.39
CA ALA A 71 1.79 -9.94 18.57
C ALA A 71 3.33 -9.79 18.54
N SER A 72 3.99 -10.00 17.38
CA SER A 72 5.44 -9.91 17.25
C SER A 72 5.91 -9.42 15.87
N GLY A 73 7.16 -8.95 15.80
CA GLY A 73 7.78 -8.43 14.58
C GLY A 73 7.27 -7.04 14.19
N ARG A 74 7.27 -6.72 12.89
CA ARG A 74 6.96 -5.39 12.34
C ARG A 74 5.64 -4.77 12.85
N ALA A 75 4.65 -5.60 13.18
CA ALA A 75 3.38 -5.13 13.75
C ALA A 75 3.54 -4.61 15.19
N ALA A 76 4.32 -5.31 16.02
CA ALA A 76 4.63 -4.88 17.38
C ALA A 76 5.48 -3.59 17.37
N ASP A 77 6.47 -3.51 16.48
CA ASP A 77 7.31 -2.32 16.32
C ASP A 77 6.47 -1.09 15.92
N ALA A 78 5.54 -1.24 14.98
CA ALA A 78 4.65 -0.17 14.56
C ALA A 78 3.68 0.25 15.68
N LEU A 79 3.22 -0.70 16.51
CA LEU A 79 2.34 -0.41 17.66
C LEU A 79 3.07 0.18 18.87
N ALA A 80 4.40 0.10 18.91
CA ALA A 80 5.21 0.73 19.96
C ALA A 80 5.27 2.25 19.79
N ASP A 81 5.13 2.76 18.57
CA ASP A 81 4.96 4.18 18.32
C ASP A 81 3.52 4.64 18.64
N ALA A 82 3.40 5.56 19.59
CA ALA A 82 2.10 6.01 20.10
C ALA A 82 1.25 6.71 19.02
N ALA A 83 1.88 7.48 18.13
CA ALA A 83 1.18 8.19 17.06
C ALA A 83 0.62 7.20 16.02
N THR A 84 1.43 6.24 15.58
CA THR A 84 1.03 5.16 14.68
C THR A 84 -0.10 4.33 15.29
N ARG A 85 0.02 3.96 16.57
CA ARG A 85 -1.03 3.23 17.29
C ARG A 85 -2.35 4.00 17.32
N ALA A 86 -2.33 5.31 17.60
CA ALA A 86 -3.54 6.14 17.64
C ALA A 86 -4.22 6.27 16.27
N GLN A 87 -3.44 6.38 15.19
CA GLN A 87 -3.97 6.38 13.82
C GLN A 87 -4.62 5.04 13.46
N LEU A 88 -3.99 3.92 13.81
CA LEU A 88 -4.55 2.59 13.59
C LEU A 88 -5.82 2.36 14.40
N GLN A 89 -5.87 2.82 15.65
CA GLN A 89 -7.08 2.75 16.47
C GLN A 89 -8.22 3.54 15.81
N SER A 90 -7.96 4.78 15.38
CA SER A 90 -8.96 5.61 14.70
C SER A 90 -9.49 4.97 13.41
N TYR A 91 -8.62 4.26 12.68
CA TYR A 91 -9.00 3.49 11.51
C TYR A 91 -9.86 2.27 11.86
N GLU A 92 -9.46 1.47 12.87
CA GLU A 92 -10.25 0.31 13.33
C GLU A 92 -11.62 0.74 13.88
N ASP A 93 -11.70 1.83 14.65
CA ASP A 93 -12.94 2.40 15.17
C ASP A 93 -13.87 2.88 14.04
N LEU A 94 -13.30 3.46 12.98
CA LEU A 94 -14.06 3.87 11.79
C LEU A 94 -14.68 2.66 11.10
N LEU A 95 -13.92 1.57 10.94
CA LEU A 95 -14.43 0.34 10.34
C LEU A 95 -15.57 -0.25 11.19
N GLU A 96 -15.40 -0.32 12.51
CA GLU A 96 -16.42 -0.82 13.44
C GLU A 96 -17.72 0.00 13.36
N LYS A 97 -17.61 1.34 13.34
CA LYS A 97 -18.74 2.24 13.16
C LYS A 97 -19.55 1.96 11.89
N HIS A 98 -18.90 1.47 10.84
CA HIS A 98 -19.52 1.14 9.56
C HIS A 98 -19.84 -0.35 9.39
N GLY A 99 -19.56 -1.19 10.40
CA GLY A 99 -19.79 -2.63 10.35
C GLY A 99 -18.89 -3.36 9.36
N LEU A 100 -17.67 -2.86 9.13
CA LEU A 100 -16.65 -3.43 8.25
C LEU A 100 -15.57 -4.20 9.01
#